data_AF-A0A397DT66-F1
#
_entry.id   AF-A0A397DT66-F1
#
_cell.length_a   1.000
_cell.length_b   1.000
_cell.length_c   1.000
_cell.angle_alpha   90.00
_cell.angle_beta   90.00
_cell.angle_gamma   90.00
#
_symmetry.space_group_name_H-M   'P 1'
#
loop_
_entity.id
_entity.type
_entity.pdbx_description
1 polymer ?
#
loop_
_entity_poly.entity_id
_entity_poly.type
_entity_poly.pdbx_seq_one_letter_code
_entity_poly.pdbx_strand_id
1 'polypeptide(L)' 'MVTAFPGKLLAKHTMALVQLIRQTNHKEELFRCLSLKLVEAPPPAHDKLVFLNEVWSTITRL' A
#
# COMPACT_ATOMS: atom_id res chain seq x y z
N MET A 1 -5.40 -11.97 5.57
CA MET A 1 -4.20 -11.44 6.26
C MET A 1 -3.14 -11.11 5.22
N VAL A 2 -2.95 -9.82 4.88
CA VAL A 2 -1.90 -9.36 3.93
C VAL A 2 -0.49 -9.79 4.38
N THR A 3 -0.33 -10.07 5.68
CA THR A 3 0.90 -10.54 6.32
C THR A 3 1.43 -11.87 5.79
N ALA A 4 0.56 -12.73 5.22
CA ALA A 4 0.93 -14.05 4.70
C ALA A 4 1.54 -14.00 3.28
N PHE A 5 1.41 -12.87 2.57
CA PHE A 5 1.88 -12.76 1.19
C PHE A 5 3.33 -12.23 1.11
N PRO A 6 4.19 -12.80 0.25
CA PRO A 6 5.53 -12.29 0.02
C PRO A 6 5.50 -10.87 -0.55
N GLY A 7 6.30 -9.96 0.03
CA GLY A 7 6.37 -8.55 -0.42
C GLY A 7 6.66 -8.42 -1.93
N LYS A 8 7.50 -9.30 -2.49
CA LYS A 8 7.85 -9.31 -3.92
C LYS A 8 6.65 -9.56 -4.86
N LEU A 9 5.68 -10.35 -4.41
CA LEU A 9 4.45 -10.58 -5.17
C LEU A 9 3.48 -9.41 -5.01
N LEU A 10 3.41 -8.85 -3.80
CA LEU A 10 2.58 -7.67 -3.51
C LEU A 10 3.04 -6.43 -4.28
N ALA A 11 4.34 -6.24 -4.46
CA ALA A 11 4.91 -5.06 -5.11
C ALA A 11 4.33 -4.82 -6.52
N LYS A 12 4.13 -5.87 -7.31
CA LYS A 12 3.54 -5.79 -8.66
C LYS A 12 2.05 -5.43 -8.67
N HIS A 13 1.37 -5.62 -7.54
CA HIS A 13 -0.06 -5.38 -7.38
C HIS A 13 -0.35 -4.19 -6.47
N THR A 14 0.65 -3.38 -6.15
CA THR A 14 0.54 -2.25 -5.22
C THR A 14 -0.62 -1.33 -5.57
N MET A 15 -0.78 -0.95 -6.85
CA MET A 15 -1.87 -0.06 -7.24
C MET A 15 -3.26 -0.71 -7.17
N ALA A 16 -3.38 -2.00 -7.49
CA ALA A 16 -4.63 -2.73 -7.32
C ALA A 16 -5.01 -2.82 -5.83
N LEU A 17 -4.02 -3.02 -4.95
CA LEU A 17 -4.22 -3.03 -3.51
C LEU A 17 -4.61 -1.65 -2.99
N VAL A 18 -3.98 -0.57 -3.46
CA VAL A 18 -4.37 0.80 -3.13
C VAL A 18 -5.83 1.06 -3.47
N GLN A 19 -6.28 0.70 -4.69
CA GLN A 19 -7.66 0.87 -5.11
C GLN A 19 -8.64 0.08 -4.23
N LEU A 20 -8.29 -1.16 -3.86
CA LEU A 20 -9.09 -1.96 -2.93
C LEU A 20 -9.14 -1.33 -1.53
N ILE A 21 -8.00 -0.89 -0.99
CA ILE A 21 -7.93 -0.27 0.34
C ILE A 21 -8.79 1.00 0.39
N ARG A 22 -8.80 1.81 -0.67
CA ARG A 22 -9.64 3.02 -0.77
C ARG A 22 -11.14 2.75 -0.61
N GLN A 23 -11.60 1.53 -0.91
CA GLN A 23 -13.00 1.13 -0.79
C GLN A 23 -13.35 0.55 0.59
N THR A 24 -12.38 0.46 1.51
CA THR A 24 -12.58 -0.10 2.86
C THR A 24 -12.72 0.98 3.93
N ASN A 25 -13.29 0.61 5.09
CA ASN A 25 -13.39 1.47 6.26
C ASN A 25 -12.10 1.52 7.10
N HIS A 26 -11.19 0.55 6.92
CA HIS A 26 -9.98 0.37 7.74
C HIS A 26 -8.70 0.76 6.98
N LYS A 27 -8.75 1.89 6.26
CA LYS A 27 -7.69 2.32 5.34
C LYS A 27 -6.33 2.48 6.01
N GLU A 28 -6.30 3.16 7.15
CA GLU A 28 -5.07 3.48 7.90
C GLU A 28 -4.31 2.20 8.30
N GLU A 29 -5.01 1.20 8.85
CA GLU A 29 -4.42 -0.08 9.25
C GLU A 29 -3.90 -0.87 8.05
N LEU A 30 -4.69 -0.95 6.98
CA LEU A 30 -4.31 -1.68 5.76
C LEU A 30 -3.11 -1.05 5.05
N PHE A 31 -3.07 0.29 4.95
CA PHE A 31 -1.91 0.99 4.41
C PHE A 31 -0.67 0.84 5.28
N ARG A 32 -0.80 0.83 6.61
CA ARG A 32 0.31 0.54 7.52
C ARG A 32 0.85 -0.88 7.27
N CYS A 33 -0.01 -1.89 7.20
CA CYS A 33 0.40 -3.27 6.90
C CYS A 33 1.07 -3.40 5.52
N LEU A 34 0.51 -2.76 4.50
CA LEU A 34 1.06 -2.81 3.14
C LEU A 34 2.43 -2.11 3.08
N SER A 35 2.57 -0.96 3.74
CA SER A 35 3.83 -0.22 3.82
C SER A 35 4.94 -1.07 4.44
N LEU A 36 4.66 -1.76 5.55
CA LEU A 36 5.64 -2.65 6.20
C LEU A 36 6.13 -3.76 5.27
N LYS A 37 5.25 -4.33 4.43
CA LYS A 37 5.62 -5.38 3.47
C LYS A 37 6.38 -4.85 2.25
N LEU A 38 6.09 -3.63 1.83
CA LEU A 38 6.73 -2.99 0.68
C LEU A 38 8.11 -2.39 1.01
N VAL A 39 8.47 -2.23 2.28
CA VAL A 39 9.85 -1.89 2.69
C VAL A 39 10.84 -2.96 2.21
N GLU A 40 10.46 -4.23 2.32
CA GLU A 40 11.30 -5.37 1.88
C GLU A 40 11.30 -5.57 0.35
N ALA A 41 10.28 -5.05 -0.32
CA ALA A 41 10.08 -5.20 -1.75
C ALA A 41 9.31 -3.97 -2.29
N PRO A 42 10.03 -2.91 -2.71
CA PRO A 42 9.39 -1.66 -3.07
C PRO A 42 8.54 -1.80 -4.35
N PRO A 43 7.47 -1.01 -4.47
CA PRO A 43 6.68 -0.96 -5.69
C PRO A 43 7.52 -0.51 -6.91
N PRO A 44 7.04 -0.78 -8.13
CA PRO A 44 7.62 -0.25 -9.37
C PRO A 44 7.84 1.26 -9.30
N ALA A 45 8.90 1.76 -9.95
CA ALA A 45 9.32 3.16 -9.82
C ALA A 45 8.20 4.17 -10.16
N HIS A 46 7.35 3.86 -11.15
CA HIS A 46 6.22 4.71 -11.55
C HIS A 46 5.08 4.73 -10.52
N ASP A 47 4.95 3.69 -9.70
CA ASP A 47 3.89 3.58 -8.68
C ASP A 47 4.31 4.13 -7.31
N LYS A 48 5.62 4.29 -7.06
CA LYS A 48 6.15 4.72 -5.76
C LYS A 48 5.57 6.06 -5.30
N LEU A 49 5.59 7.07 -6.17
CA LEU A 49 5.12 8.40 -5.82
C LEU A 49 3.61 8.42 -5.58
N VAL A 50 2.85 7.68 -6.41
CA VAL A 50 1.41 7.55 -6.26
C VAL A 50 1.06 6.87 -4.94
N PHE A 51 1.73 5.76 -4.61
CA PHE A 51 1.55 5.06 -3.35
C PHE A 51 1.89 5.95 -2.14
N LEU A 52 3.02 6.65 -2.18
CA LEU A 52 3.41 7.56 -1.09
C LEU A 52 2.39 8.69 -0.90
N ASN A 53 1.88 9.26 -1.99
CA ASN A 53 0.86 10.31 -1.92
C ASN A 53 -0.45 9.81 -1.31
N GLU A 54 -0.89 8.61 -1.69
CA GLU A 54 -2.10 7.97 -1.16
C GLU A 54 -1.98 7.63 0.33
N VAL A 55 -0.83 7.07 0.74
CA VAL A 55 -0.53 6.79 2.15
C VAL A 55 -0.47 8.10 2.94
N TRP A 56 0.19 9.12 2.41
CA TRP A 56 0.31 10.42 3.06
C TRP A 56 -1.05 11.10 3.25
N SER A 57 -1.87 11.21 2.20
CA SER A 57 -3.22 11.79 2.31
C SER A 57 -4.09 10.98 3.28
N THR A 58 -4.01 9.64 3.24
CA THR A 58 -4.80 8.80 4.16
C THR A 58 -4.40 8.99 5.63
N ILE A 59 -3.10 9.09 5.93
CA ILE A 59 -2.60 9.26 7.30
C ILE A 59 -2.83 10.69 7.81
N THR A 60 -2.63 11.69 6.96
CA THR A 60 -2.75 13.10 7.34
C THR A 60 -4.18 13.62 7.31
N ARG A 61 -5.13 12.88 6.71
CA ARG A 61 -6.53 13.28 6.51
C ARG A 61 -6.69 14.66 5.85
N LEU A 62 -5.70 15.08 5.06
CA LEU A 62 -5.81 16.19 4.11
C LEU A 62 -6.77 15.80 2.99
#